data_AF-A0A068YRQ5-F1
#
_entry.id   AF-A0A068YRQ5-F1
#
_cell.length_a   1.000
_cell.length_b   1.000
_cell.length_c   1.000
_cell.angle_alpha   90.00
_cell.angle_beta   90.00
_cell.angle_gamma   90.00
#
_symmetry.space_group_name_H-M   'P 1'
#
loop_
_entity.id
_entity.type
_entity.pdbx_description
1 polymer ?
#
loop_
_entity_poly.entity_id
_entity_poly.type
_entity_poly.pdbx_seq_one_letter_code
_entity_poly.pdbx_strand_id
1 'polypeptide(L)'
;MACPLCADTDIQKMPSAPRLNFGGHHAPESDSNRADPATPSPTSGNLLLQGEKARIGQAEGTLPEIGLTAQAAFLTALRQVVAATEDMGPHFADEARRMHYGEVEARSIRGQASAREAVELLEEGIHVIPLPMLAAVKETLQ
;
A
#
# COMPACT_ATOMS: atom_id res chain seq x y z
N MET A 1 -17.11 -14.38 -20.93
CA MET A 1 -16.65 -13.20 -20.17
C MET A 1 -15.30 -13.57 -19.58
N ALA A 2 -14.26 -12.77 -19.80
CA ALA A 2 -12.88 -13.12 -19.46
C ALA A 2 -12.41 -12.42 -18.18
N CYS A 3 -11.46 -13.03 -17.46
CA CYS A 3 -10.91 -12.51 -16.22
C CYS A 3 -10.09 -11.26 -16.52
N PRO A 4 -10.40 -10.07 -15.96
CA PRO A 4 -9.67 -8.84 -16.26
C PRO A 4 -8.26 -8.79 -15.67
N LEU A 5 -7.87 -9.80 -14.88
CA LEU A 5 -6.56 -9.92 -14.26
C LEU A 5 -5.57 -10.66 -15.17
N CYS A 6 -5.97 -11.81 -15.72
CA CYS A 6 -5.13 -12.74 -16.48
C CYS A 6 -5.66 -13.11 -17.87
N ALA A 7 -6.79 -12.53 -18.30
CA ALA A 7 -7.48 -12.84 -19.55
C ALA A 7 -7.97 -14.29 -19.72
N ASP A 8 -7.95 -15.08 -18.64
CA ASP A 8 -8.49 -16.43 -18.65
C ASP A 8 -10.01 -16.42 -18.91
N THR A 9 -10.49 -17.40 -19.66
CA THR A 9 -11.91 -17.53 -20.03
C THR A 9 -12.63 -18.60 -19.20
N ASP A 10 -11.91 -19.43 -18.45
CA ASP A 10 -12.45 -20.45 -17.55
C ASP A 10 -12.66 -19.87 -16.14
N ILE A 11 -13.73 -19.10 -15.97
CA ILE A 11 -14.09 -18.47 -14.69
C ILE A 11 -15.20 -19.28 -14.03
N GLN A 12 -14.91 -19.84 -12.86
CA GLN A 12 -15.88 -20.60 -12.06
C GLN A 12 -16.34 -19.83 -10.82
N LYS A 13 -17.64 -19.91 -10.50
CA LYS A 13 -18.26 -19.22 -9.37
C LYS A 13 -18.25 -20.13 -8.14
N MET A 14 -17.51 -19.76 -7.09
CA MET A 14 -17.54 -20.48 -5.82
C MET A 14 -18.62 -19.94 -4.88
N PRO A 15 -19.18 -20.78 -3.99
CA PRO A 15 -20.09 -20.33 -2.94
C PRO A 15 -19.35 -19.43 -1.95
N SER A 16 -19.84 -18.21 -1.77
CA SER A 16 -19.37 -17.33 -0.70
C SER A 16 -19.81 -17.90 0.65
N ALA A 17 -18.90 -18.00 1.62
CA ALA A 17 -19.22 -18.46 2.97
C ALA A 17 -19.55 -17.26 3.90
N PRO A 18 -20.84 -16.89 4.07
CA PRO A 18 -21.22 -15.97 5.12
C PRO A 18 -20.99 -16.61 6.48
N ARG A 19 -20.46 -15.85 7.44
CA ARG A 19 -20.16 -16.36 8.79
C ARG A 19 -21.43 -16.76 9.53
N LEU A 20 -21.62 -18.06 9.68
CA LEU A 20 -22.65 -18.67 10.52
C LEU A 20 -22.14 -18.74 11.96
N ASN A 21 -22.73 -17.95 12.86
CA ASN A 21 -22.53 -18.08 14.30
C ASN A 21 -23.48 -19.15 14.81
N PHE A 22 -22.96 -20.28 15.30
CA PHE A 22 -23.77 -21.24 16.03
C PHE A 22 -24.04 -20.70 17.44
N GLY A 23 -25.26 -20.22 17.66
CA GLY A 23 -25.72 -19.77 18.97
C GLY A 23 -26.55 -20.84 19.68
N GLY A 24 -26.11 -21.22 20.88
CA GLY A 24 -26.99 -21.44 22.03
C GLY A 24 -27.03 -22.84 22.64
N HIS A 25 -26.48 -22.97 23.86
CA HIS A 25 -27.22 -23.59 24.98
C HIS A 25 -26.99 -22.77 26.27
N HIS A 26 -28.09 -22.58 26.98
CA HIS A 26 -28.36 -21.68 28.11
C HIS A 26 -27.91 -22.26 29.46
N ALA A 27 -27.67 -21.37 30.44
CA ALA A 27 -27.32 -21.62 31.84
C ALA A 27 -28.45 -22.29 32.65
N PRO A 28 -28.25 -22.60 33.95
CA PRO A 28 -28.69 -21.62 34.95
C PRO A 28 -27.83 -21.51 36.24
N GLU A 29 -27.82 -20.28 36.78
CA GLU A 29 -28.04 -19.90 38.20
C GLU A 29 -27.07 -20.41 39.29
N SER A 30 -26.78 -19.73 40.41
CA SER A 30 -27.02 -18.40 40.98
C SER A 30 -26.16 -18.38 42.26
N ASP A 31 -25.51 -17.27 42.62
CA ASP A 31 -25.67 -16.78 44.00
C ASP A 31 -25.22 -15.33 44.16
N SER A 32 -26.24 -14.53 44.40
CA SER A 32 -26.23 -13.18 44.93
C SER A 32 -25.82 -13.16 46.40
N ASN A 33 -24.96 -12.20 46.79
CA ASN A 33 -25.19 -11.22 47.89
C ASN A 33 -23.88 -10.83 48.61
N ARG A 34 -23.45 -9.57 48.45
CA ARG A 34 -23.11 -8.69 49.58
C ARG A 34 -23.02 -7.21 49.17
N ALA A 35 -23.94 -6.41 49.70
CA ALA A 35 -23.95 -4.95 49.83
C ALA A 35 -22.80 -4.47 50.76
N ASP A 36 -22.27 -3.25 50.83
CA ASP A 36 -22.54 -1.90 50.28
C ASP A 36 -21.29 -1.00 50.67
N PRO A 37 -21.27 0.36 50.59
CA PRO A 37 -20.20 1.13 49.93
C PRO A 37 -19.18 1.82 50.86
N ALA A 38 -18.05 2.29 50.31
CA ALA A 38 -17.25 3.37 50.90
C ALA A 38 -16.32 4.06 49.86
N THR A 39 -16.64 5.29 49.49
CA THR A 39 -15.70 6.31 48.96
C THR A 39 -14.83 6.85 50.11
N PRO A 40 -13.55 7.18 49.88
CA PRO A 40 -13.21 8.56 49.51
C PRO A 40 -12.09 8.72 48.46
N SER A 41 -12.14 9.87 47.77
CA SER A 41 -11.10 10.42 46.87
C SER A 41 -9.72 10.54 47.51
N PRO A 42 -8.66 10.58 46.68
CA PRO A 42 -7.89 11.83 46.60
C PRO A 42 -7.55 12.29 45.16
N THR A 43 -7.81 13.59 44.97
CA THR A 43 -7.11 14.64 44.22
C THR A 43 -5.67 14.39 43.70
N SER A 44 -5.40 15.04 42.54
CA SER A 44 -4.11 15.44 41.92
C SER A 44 -3.39 14.39 41.07
N GLY A 45 -3.01 14.65 39.82
CA GLY A 45 -3.07 15.87 39.02
C GLY A 45 -2.88 15.52 37.55
N ASN A 46 -3.73 16.11 36.70
CA ASN A 46 -3.61 15.97 35.25
C ASN A 46 -2.59 17.00 34.79
N LEU A 47 -1.37 16.55 34.53
CA LEU A 47 -0.33 17.38 33.93
C LEU A 47 -0.74 17.68 32.48
N LEU A 48 -0.98 18.96 32.21
CA LEU A 48 -1.02 19.54 30.88
C LEU A 48 0.25 19.15 30.11
N LEU A 49 0.06 18.60 28.91
CA LEU A 49 0.96 18.87 27.79
C LEU A 49 0.13 19.17 26.53
N GLN A 50 -0.29 20.43 26.42
CA GLN A 50 -0.26 21.15 25.15
C GLN A 50 1.21 21.16 24.70
N GLY A 51 1.65 20.93 23.47
CA GLY A 51 1.04 20.95 22.15
C GLY A 51 2.10 21.56 21.23
N GLU A 52 2.39 20.96 20.06
CA GLU A 52 3.04 21.59 18.88
C GLU A 52 3.34 20.48 17.85
N LYS A 53 2.50 20.27 16.83
CA LYS A 53 2.50 20.97 15.54
C LYS A 53 3.86 21.02 14.85
N ALA A 54 4.41 19.85 14.49
CA ALA A 54 5.16 19.72 13.25
C ALA A 54 4.23 19.08 12.20
N ARG A 55 3.57 19.92 11.41
CA ARG A 55 2.83 19.48 10.22
C ARG A 55 3.86 19.07 9.17
N ILE A 56 4.26 17.81 9.21
CA ILE A 56 4.90 17.16 8.07
C ILE A 56 3.85 17.18 6.95
N GLY A 57 4.21 17.80 5.83
CA GLY A 57 3.33 18.02 4.69
C GLY A 57 2.58 16.76 4.33
N GLN A 58 1.27 16.85 4.39
CA GLN A 58 0.35 15.86 3.86
C GLN A 58 0.51 15.85 2.34
N ALA A 59 1.44 15.04 1.85
CA ALA A 59 1.27 14.40 0.55
C ALA A 59 0.42 13.15 0.79
N GLU A 60 -0.83 13.34 1.21
CA GLU A 60 -1.84 12.30 1.04
C GLU A 60 -1.99 12.13 -0.46
N GLY A 61 -1.39 11.06 -0.98
CA GLY A 61 -1.74 10.52 -2.27
C GLY A 61 -3.23 10.22 -2.24
N THR A 62 -4.02 11.18 -2.72
CA THR A 62 -5.40 10.95 -3.10
C THR A 62 -5.33 9.97 -4.26
N LEU A 63 -5.32 8.68 -3.94
CA LEU A 63 -5.84 7.68 -4.86
C LEU A 63 -7.26 8.17 -5.16
N PRO A 64 -7.57 8.55 -6.41
CA PRO A 64 -8.95 8.90 -6.74
C PRO A 64 -9.83 7.72 -6.35
N GLU A 65 -11.11 7.94 -6.06
CA GLU A 65 -12.12 6.87 -6.12
C GLU A 65 -12.18 6.43 -7.59
N ILE A 66 -11.21 5.60 -7.98
CA ILE A 66 -11.02 5.20 -9.35
C ILE A 66 -12.14 4.20 -9.60
N GLY A 67 -13.23 4.67 -10.21
CA GLY A 67 -14.28 3.79 -10.71
C GLY A 67 -13.65 2.63 -11.49
N LEU A 68 -14.28 1.46 -11.43
CA LEU A 68 -13.72 0.20 -11.96
C LEU A 68 -13.11 0.34 -13.37
N THR A 69 -13.70 1.19 -14.21
CA THR A 69 -13.22 1.54 -15.56
C THR A 69 -11.91 2.34 -15.56
N ALA A 70 -11.80 3.37 -14.72
CA ALA A 70 -10.58 4.16 -14.60
C ALA A 70 -9.45 3.34 -13.94
N GLN A 71 -9.78 2.38 -13.07
CA GLN A 71 -8.78 1.49 -12.48
C GLN A 71 -8.23 0.53 -13.54
N ALA A 72 -9.10 -0.03 -14.38
CA ALA A 72 -8.71 -0.87 -15.50
C ALA A 72 -7.83 -0.11 -16.52
N ALA A 73 -8.17 1.15 -16.82
CA ALA A 73 -7.37 2.01 -17.69
C ALA A 73 -5.98 2.28 -17.10
N PHE A 74 -5.90 2.61 -15.81
CA PHE A 74 -4.64 2.82 -15.11
C PHE A 74 -3.74 1.58 -15.13
N LEU A 75 -4.27 0.40 -14.81
CA LEU A 75 -3.52 -0.85 -14.87
C LEU A 75 -3.06 -1.19 -16.29
N THR A 76 -3.86 -0.88 -17.31
CA THR A 76 -3.47 -1.08 -18.71
C THR A 76 -2.32 -0.16 -19.09
N ALA A 77 -2.36 1.11 -18.70
CA ALA A 77 -1.28 2.07 -18.93
C ALA A 77 0.02 1.64 -18.21
N LEU A 78 -0.07 1.20 -16.96
CA LEU A 78 1.09 0.67 -16.23
C LEU A 78 1.72 -0.53 -16.95
N ARG A 79 0.91 -1.47 -17.45
CA ARG A 79 1.43 -2.62 -18.22
C ARG A 79 2.15 -2.18 -19.50
N GLN A 80 1.64 -1.16 -20.19
CA GLN A 80 2.29 -0.61 -21.38
C GLN A 80 3.64 0.03 -21.04
N VAL A 81 3.71 0.82 -19.97
CA VAL A 81 4.97 1.42 -19.51
C VAL A 81 5.98 0.35 -19.13
N VAL A 82 5.55 -0.70 -18.42
CA VAL A 82 6.41 -1.84 -18.08
C VAL A 82 6.84 -2.60 -19.35
N ALA A 83 5.97 -2.82 -20.33
CA ALA A 83 6.38 -3.49 -21.57
C ALA A 83 7.35 -2.64 -22.41
N ALA A 84 7.25 -1.32 -22.37
CA ALA A 84 8.05 -0.39 -23.14
C ALA A 84 9.37 0.04 -22.47
N THR A 85 9.62 -0.40 -21.22
CA THR A 85 10.81 -0.03 -20.45
C THR A 85 11.69 -1.25 -20.16
N GLU A 86 13.00 -1.03 -20.21
CA GLU A 86 14.00 -2.05 -19.89
C GLU A 86 14.22 -2.13 -18.37
N ASP A 87 14.32 -3.35 -17.83
CA ASP A 87 14.52 -3.57 -16.40
C ASP A 87 16.00 -3.74 -16.03
N MET A 88 16.56 -2.74 -15.35
CA MET A 88 17.94 -2.70 -14.90
C MET A 88 18.16 -3.34 -13.52
N GLY A 89 17.07 -3.71 -12.82
CA GLY A 89 17.16 -4.20 -11.45
C GLY A 89 17.96 -3.24 -10.55
N PRO A 90 18.95 -3.72 -9.77
CA PRO A 90 19.69 -2.89 -8.81
C PRO A 90 20.63 -1.87 -9.46
N HIS A 91 20.94 -1.99 -10.76
CA HIS A 91 21.85 -1.08 -11.46
C HIS A 91 21.18 0.21 -11.96
N PHE A 92 19.91 0.42 -11.62
CA PHE A 92 19.13 1.54 -12.11
C PHE A 92 19.75 2.90 -11.77
N ALA A 93 20.24 3.09 -10.54
CA ALA A 93 20.82 4.36 -10.13
C ALA A 93 22.08 4.72 -10.95
N ASP A 94 22.96 3.75 -11.16
CA ASP A 94 24.18 3.95 -11.94
C ASP A 94 23.86 4.21 -13.42
N GLU A 95 22.99 3.39 -14.03
CA GLU A 95 22.58 3.57 -15.42
C GLU A 95 21.89 4.92 -15.66
N ALA A 96 21.04 5.36 -14.72
CA ALA A 96 20.37 6.64 -14.82
C ALA A 96 21.37 7.81 -14.83
N ARG A 97 22.41 7.75 -13.99
CA ARG A 97 23.51 8.73 -13.99
C ARG A 97 24.29 8.70 -15.29
N ARG A 98 24.67 7.51 -15.77
CA ARG A 98 25.40 7.35 -17.03
C ARG A 98 24.62 7.93 -18.22
N MET A 99 23.30 7.72 -18.26
CA MET A 99 22.41 8.30 -19.26
C MET A 99 22.33 9.84 -19.13
N HIS A 100 22.26 10.35 -17.91
CA HIS A 100 22.21 11.80 -17.65
C HIS A 100 23.50 12.51 -18.09
N TYR A 101 24.65 11.88 -17.87
CA TYR A 101 25.97 12.38 -18.30
C TYR A 101 26.30 12.12 -19.77
N GLY A 102 25.46 11.36 -20.49
CA GLY A 102 25.66 11.04 -21.89
C GLY A 102 26.75 9.99 -22.15
N GLU A 103 27.11 9.18 -21.15
CA GLU A 103 28.04 8.06 -21.31
C GLU A 103 27.42 6.88 -22.07
N VAL A 104 26.09 6.76 -22.01
CA VAL A 104 25.30 5.75 -22.71
C VAL A 104 24.10 6.41 -23.40
N GLU A 105 23.53 5.70 -24.37
CA GLU A 105 22.35 6.17 -25.11
C GLU A 105 21.13 6.32 -24.19
N ALA A 106 20.39 7.41 -24.38
CA ALA A 106 19.16 7.67 -23.63
C ALA A 106 18.03 6.71 -24.06
N ARG A 107 17.53 5.92 -23.11
CA ARG A 107 16.49 4.90 -23.32
C ARG A 107 15.52 4.85 -22.13
N SER A 108 14.35 4.26 -22.31
CA SER A 108 13.38 4.11 -21.22
C SER A 108 13.79 2.97 -20.28
N ILE A 109 14.30 3.31 -19.10
CA ILE A 109 14.75 2.34 -18.09
C ILE A 109 13.83 2.33 -16.87
N ARG A 110 13.71 1.15 -16.24
CA ARG A 110 13.16 0.96 -14.91
C ARG A 110 14.11 0.11 -14.07
N GLY A 111 13.94 0.12 -12.77
CA GLY A 111 14.64 -0.82 -11.90
C GLY A 111 14.42 -0.49 -10.43
N GLN A 112 15.39 -0.83 -9.61
CA GLN A 112 15.35 -0.72 -8.16
C GLN A 112 16.37 0.33 -7.71
N ALA A 113 15.94 1.18 -6.79
CA ALA A 113 16.79 2.09 -6.06
C ALA A 113 16.29 2.14 -4.61
N SER A 114 17.21 2.28 -3.67
CA SER A 114 16.88 2.62 -2.29
C SER A 114 16.27 4.03 -2.22
N ALA A 115 15.55 4.30 -1.13
CA ALA A 115 14.98 5.64 -0.92
C ALA A 115 16.06 6.74 -0.91
N ARG A 116 17.26 6.42 -0.40
CA ARG A 116 18.39 7.35 -0.38
C ARG A 116 18.91 7.63 -1.78
N GLU A 117 19.17 6.58 -2.56
CA GLU A 117 19.62 6.73 -3.95
C GLU A 117 18.60 7.50 -4.79
N ALA A 118 17.30 7.23 -4.62
CA ALA A 118 16.26 7.97 -5.32
C ALA A 118 16.26 9.47 -5.01
N VAL A 119 16.54 9.85 -3.76
CA VAL A 119 16.70 11.27 -3.37
C VAL A 119 17.96 11.87 -3.99
N GLU A 120 19.09 11.16 -3.94
CA GLU A 120 20.35 11.63 -4.53
C GLU A 120 20.21 11.85 -6.05
N LEU A 121 19.48 10.97 -6.75
CA LEU A 121 19.15 11.14 -8.17
C LEU A 121 18.33 12.43 -8.41
N LEU A 122 17.32 12.69 -7.58
CA LEU A 122 16.51 13.92 -7.71
C LEU A 122 17.32 15.19 -7.44
N GLU A 123 18.22 15.17 -6.46
CA GLU A 123 19.12 16.29 -6.13
C GLU A 123 20.12 16.59 -7.25
N GLU A 124 20.59 15.55 -7.93
CA GLU A 124 21.45 15.65 -9.12
C GLU A 124 20.68 16.19 -10.35
N GLY A 125 19.35 16.16 -10.33
CA GLY A 125 18.49 16.58 -11.43
C GLY A 125 18.02 15.45 -12.34
N ILE A 126 18.18 14.20 -11.91
CA ILE A 126 17.69 13.01 -12.60
C ILE A 126 16.26 12.74 -12.15
N HIS A 127 15.31 12.97 -13.07
CA HIS A 127 13.89 12.76 -12.79
C HIS A 127 13.55 11.27 -12.67
N VAL A 128 13.18 10.84 -11.46
CA VAL A 128 12.72 9.48 -11.16
C VAL A 128 11.31 9.50 -10.59
N ILE A 129 10.53 8.46 -10.91
CA ILE A 129 9.15 8.30 -10.42
C ILE A 129 9.04 6.91 -9.77
N PRO A 130 8.56 6.81 -8.52
CA PRO A 130 8.35 5.53 -7.87
C PRO A 130 7.19 4.80 -8.55
N LEU A 131 7.43 3.56 -9.00
CA LEU A 131 6.39 2.70 -9.52
C LEU A 131 5.66 1.99 -8.37
N PRO A 132 4.31 1.95 -8.37
CA PRO A 132 3.55 1.23 -7.36
C PRO A 132 3.82 -0.27 -7.47
N MET A 133 4.32 -0.88 -6.39
CA MET A 133 4.55 -2.32 -6.32
C MET A 133 3.20 -3.06 -6.28
N LEU A 134 2.82 -3.66 -7.41
CA LEU A 134 1.72 -4.62 -7.47
C LEU A 134 2.25 -5.95 -6.90
N ALA A 135 2.24 -6.09 -5.57
CA ALA A 135 2.76 -7.25 -4.84
C ALA A 135 2.20 -8.62 -5.33
N ALA A 136 1.10 -8.63 -6.09
CA ALA A 136 0.47 -9.82 -6.64
C ALA A 136 1.06 -10.35 -7.96
N VAL A 137 2.00 -9.64 -8.63
CA VAL A 137 2.50 -10.05 -9.96
C VAL A 137 3.72 -10.99 -9.87
N LYS A 138 4.37 -11.11 -8.70
CA LYS A 138 5.50 -12.03 -8.51
C LYS A 138 5.10 -13.48 -8.20
N GLU A 139 3.89 -13.74 -7.70
CA GLU A 139 3.48 -15.10 -7.29
C GLU A 139 2.65 -15.87 -8.34
N THR A 140 2.25 -15.24 -9.44
CA THR A 140 1.39 -15.91 -10.46
C THR A 140 2.18 -16.51 -11.64
N LEU A 141 3.51 -16.59 -11.52
CA LEU A 141 4.41 -17.31 -12.42
C LEU A 141 4.86 -18.62 -11.76
N GLN A 142 3.94 -19.55 -11.51
CA GLN A 142 4.21 -20.99 -11.32
C GLN A 142 2.93 -21.81 -11.31
#